data_AF-A0A379IFF7-F1
#
_entry.id   AF-A0A379IFF7-F1
#
_cell.length_a   1.000
_cell.length_b   1.000
_cell.length_c   1.000
_cell.angle_alpha   90.00
_cell.angle_beta   90.00
_cell.angle_gamma   90.00
#
_symmetry.space_group_name_H-M   'P 1'
#
loop_
_entity.id
_entity.type
_entity.pdbx_description
1 polymer ?
#
loop_
_entity_poly.entity_id
_entity_poly.type
_entity_poly.pdbx_seq_one_letter_code
_entity_poly.pdbx_strand_id
1 'polypeptide(L)'
;MDLWKVFALCLLTSISPHTLAGEPEKPGDRAMYWTTVGPTLFSTIATELTTHPGNFFAPAKSDALAFIGSEGQIRGAQFEQAVRYYHGAYRPPFMSDGQLALAIATAY
;
A
#
# COMPACT_ATOMS: atom_id res chain seq x y z
N MET A 1 20.46 7.06 36.34
CA MET A 1 19.20 6.62 35.71
C MET A 1 18.14 6.57 36.79
N ASP A 2 17.06 7.33 36.66
CA ASP A 2 16.02 7.43 37.69
C ASP A 2 15.28 6.10 37.86
N LEU A 3 15.08 5.66 39.10
CA LEU A 3 14.44 4.38 39.45
C LEU A 3 13.06 4.21 38.77
N TRP A 4 12.35 5.32 38.59
CA TRP A 4 11.06 5.39 37.88
C TRP A 4 11.14 4.95 36.42
N LYS A 5 12.21 5.32 35.71
CA LYS A 5 12.43 4.93 34.31
C LYS A 5 12.73 3.44 34.18
N VAL A 6 13.43 2.87 35.16
CA VAL A 6 13.71 1.43 35.24
C VAL A 6 12.41 0.65 35.48
N PHE A 7 11.57 1.13 36.40
CA PHE A 7 10.26 0.51 36.67
C PHE A 7 9.34 0.55 35.45
N ALA A 8 9.25 1.70 34.77
CA ALA A 8 8.46 1.85 33.56
C ALA A 8 8.96 0.92 32.43
N LEU A 9 10.28 0.79 32.27
CA LEU A 9 10.88 -0.12 31.30
C LEU A 9 10.57 -1.58 31.64
N CYS A 10 10.71 -1.98 32.91
CA CYS A 10 10.38 -3.33 33.35
C CYS A 10 8.90 -3.68 33.14
N LEU A 11 7.99 -2.74 33.43
CA LEU A 11 6.55 -2.93 33.24
C LEU A 11 6.17 -3.02 31.75
N LEU A 12 6.79 -2.21 30.89
CA LEU A 12 6.65 -2.32 29.43
C LEU A 12 7.16 -3.66 28.92
N THR A 13 8.29 -4.15 29.43
CA THR A 13 8.84 -5.46 29.04
C THR A 13 8.00 -6.63 29.56
N SER A 14 7.31 -6.50 30.71
CA SER A 14 6.46 -7.57 31.26
C SER A 14 5.10 -7.68 30.56
N ILE A 15 4.68 -6.65 29.82
CA ILE A 15 3.48 -6.67 28.97
C ILE A 15 3.81 -7.21 27.57
N SER A 16 5.10 -7.46 27.26
CA SER A 16 5.47 -8.11 26.00
C SER A 16 4.77 -9.47 25.92
N PRO A 17 3.98 -9.76 24.87
CA PRO A 17 3.48 -11.11 24.68
C PRO A 17 4.70 -12.03 24.62
N HIS A 18 4.73 -13.04 25.50
CA HIS A 18 5.68 -14.13 25.36
C HIS A 18 5.46 -14.72 23.98
N THR A 19 6.33 -14.37 23.03
CA THR A 19 6.40 -15.05 21.75
C THR A 19 6.89 -16.46 22.07
N LEU A 20 5.94 -17.37 22.31
CA LEU A 20 6.15 -18.79 22.12
C LEU A 20 6.48 -18.96 20.64
N ALA A 21 7.76 -18.82 20.33
CA ALA A 21 8.36 -19.26 19.08
C ALA A 21 8.37 -20.79 19.07
N GLY A 22 7.18 -21.38 19.03
CA GLY A 22 6.97 -22.72 18.51
C GLY A 22 6.23 -22.52 17.20
N GLU A 23 6.78 -23.02 16.09
CA GLU A 23 6.00 -23.16 14.87
C GLU A 23 4.67 -23.87 15.24
N PRO A 24 3.51 -23.43 14.72
CA PRO A 24 2.23 -24.06 15.04
C PRO A 24 2.17 -25.44 14.37
N GLU A 25 2.81 -26.42 15.00
CA GLU A 25 2.93 -27.80 14.54
C GLU A 25 1.57 -28.51 14.62
N LYS A 26 0.73 -28.11 15.59
CA LYS A 26 -0.61 -28.65 15.80
C LYS A 26 -1.66 -27.85 15.00
N PRO A 27 -2.64 -28.53 14.37
CA PRO A 27 -3.70 -27.87 13.61
C PRO A 27 -4.47 -26.79 14.38
N GLY A 28 -4.69 -26.99 15.68
CA GLY A 28 -5.39 -26.03 16.55
C GLY A 28 -4.63 -24.72 16.77
N ASP A 29 -3.31 -24.81 16.98
CA ASP A 29 -2.45 -23.62 17.18
C ASP A 29 -2.34 -22.82 15.89
N ARG A 30 -2.31 -23.52 14.75
CA ARG A 30 -2.32 -22.88 13.42
C ARG A 30 -3.65 -22.18 13.14
N ALA A 31 -4.77 -22.80 13.52
CA ALA A 31 -6.09 -22.18 13.40
C ALA A 31 -6.18 -20.92 14.27
N MET A 32 -5.76 -21.00 15.53
CA MET A 32 -5.76 -19.85 16.45
C MET A 32 -4.88 -18.69 15.93
N TYR A 33 -3.69 -19.00 15.40
CA TYR A 33 -2.82 -18.01 14.79
C TYR A 33 -3.51 -17.29 13.62
N TRP A 34 -4.09 -18.05 12.68
CA TRP A 34 -4.77 -17.47 11.53
C TRP A 34 -6.05 -16.72 11.89
N THR A 35 -6.83 -17.16 12.87
CA THR A 35 -8.04 -16.45 13.30
C THR A 35 -7.73 -15.15 14.04
N THR A 36 -6.53 -15.02 14.61
CA THR A 36 -6.12 -13.80 15.33
C THR A 36 -5.38 -12.83 14.41
N VAL A 37 -4.37 -13.32 13.69
CA VAL A 37 -3.50 -12.51 12.83
C VAL A 37 -4.17 -12.22 11.49
N GLY A 38 -4.90 -13.19 10.93
CA GLY A 38 -5.55 -13.08 9.62
C GLY A 38 -6.45 -11.84 9.50
N PRO A 39 -7.47 -11.67 10.37
CA PRO A 39 -8.36 -10.50 10.30
C PRO A 39 -7.61 -9.17 10.39
N THR A 40 -6.56 -9.11 11.22
CA THR A 40 -5.73 -7.91 11.37
C THR A 40 -4.99 -7.59 10.07
N LEU A 41 -4.32 -8.58 9.47
CA LEU A 41 -3.61 -8.39 8.18
C LEU A 41 -4.56 -8.01 7.05
N PHE A 42 -5.71 -8.67 6.94
CA PHE A 42 -6.69 -8.31 5.91
C PHE A 42 -7.25 -6.91 6.13
N SER A 43 -7.55 -6.54 7.38
CA SER A 43 -8.10 -5.23 7.70
C SER A 43 -7.08 -4.12 7.48
N THR A 44 -5.80 -4.31 7.80
CA THR A 44 -4.76 -3.29 7.55
C THR A 44 -4.56 -3.05 6.07
N ILE A 45 -4.55 -4.11 5.24
CA ILE A 45 -4.47 -3.98 3.78
C ILE A 45 -5.69 -3.21 3.25
N ALA A 46 -6.91 -3.62 3.64
CA ALA A 46 -8.13 -2.95 3.21
C ALA A 46 -8.18 -1.48 3.67
N THR A 47 -7.70 -1.21 4.89
CA THR A 47 -7.60 0.14 5.43
C THR A 47 -6.63 0.97 4.58
N GLU A 48 -5.39 0.53 4.38
CA GLU A 48 -4.42 1.25 3.55
C GLU A 48 -4.95 1.56 2.14
N LEU A 49 -5.61 0.57 1.52
CA LEU A 49 -6.18 0.72 0.18
C LEU A 49 -7.31 1.76 0.10
N THR A 50 -8.02 1.99 1.21
CA THR A 50 -9.18 2.90 1.27
C THR A 50 -8.89 4.25 1.91
N THR A 51 -7.96 4.33 2.87
CA THR A 51 -7.56 5.58 3.54
C THR A 51 -6.42 6.30 2.84
N HIS A 52 -5.50 5.58 2.19
CA HIS A 52 -4.37 6.17 1.45
C HIS A 52 -4.28 5.65 0.01
N PRO A 53 -5.35 5.79 -0.80
CA PRO A 53 -5.34 5.31 -2.18
C PRO A 53 -4.18 5.92 -3.00
N GLY A 54 -3.78 7.15 -2.67
CA GLY A 54 -2.60 7.86 -3.21
C GLY A 54 -1.31 7.03 -3.25
N ASN A 55 -1.03 6.27 -2.19
CA ASN A 55 0.22 5.52 -2.05
C ASN A 55 0.35 4.38 -3.07
N PHE A 56 -0.78 3.88 -3.59
CA PHE A 56 -0.82 2.83 -4.60
C PHE A 56 -0.75 3.37 -6.03
N PHE A 57 -0.84 4.69 -6.22
CA PHE A 57 -0.69 5.32 -7.53
C PHE A 57 0.76 5.70 -7.86
N ALA A 58 1.72 5.46 -6.95
CA ALA A 58 3.14 5.71 -7.20
C ALA A 58 3.67 5.05 -8.50
N PRO A 59 3.29 3.80 -8.84
CA PRO A 59 3.65 3.20 -10.14
C PRO A 59 3.05 3.92 -11.34
N ALA A 60 1.80 4.42 -11.23
CA ALA A 60 1.16 5.20 -12.30
C ALA A 60 1.83 6.56 -12.48
N LYS A 61 2.25 7.20 -11.38
CA LYS A 61 3.03 8.44 -11.40
C LYS A 61 4.40 8.24 -12.06
N SER A 62 5.13 7.17 -11.69
CA SER A 62 6.43 6.88 -12.30
C SER A 62 6.31 6.59 -13.80
N ASP A 63 5.29 5.84 -14.20
CA ASP A 63 5.04 5.55 -15.62
C ASP A 63 4.67 6.82 -16.41
N ALA A 64 3.87 7.71 -15.81
CA ALA A 64 3.52 9.00 -16.41
C ALA A 64 4.74 9.93 -16.54
N LEU A 65 5.62 9.97 -15.54
CA LEU A 65 6.88 10.72 -15.62
C LEU A 65 7.83 10.14 -16.67
N ALA A 66 7.90 8.81 -16.81
CA ALA A 66 8.67 8.16 -17.87
C ALA A 66 8.09 8.48 -19.26
N PHE A 67 6.77 8.53 -19.41
CA PHE A 67 6.11 8.94 -20.63
C PHE A 67 6.45 10.40 -21.00
N ILE A 68 6.33 11.33 -20.04
CA ILE A 68 6.67 12.76 -20.26
C ILE A 68 8.16 12.92 -20.60
N GLY A 69 9.05 12.33 -19.81
CA GLY A 69 10.50 12.47 -19.98
C GLY A 69 11.04 11.81 -21.25
N SER A 70 10.28 10.88 -21.85
CA SER A 70 10.64 10.20 -23.10
C SER A 70 9.90 10.75 -24.32
N GLU A 71 9.19 11.89 -24.18
CA GLU A 71 8.35 12.45 -25.26
C GLU A 71 7.34 11.45 -25.83
N GLY A 72 6.84 10.55 -24.97
CA GLY A 72 5.84 9.54 -25.30
C GLY A 72 6.39 8.21 -25.86
N GLN A 73 7.72 8.03 -25.87
CA GLN A 73 8.34 6.78 -26.35
C GLN A 73 8.24 5.63 -25.34
N ILE A 74 8.27 5.92 -24.04
CA ILE A 74 8.16 4.92 -22.97
C ILE A 74 6.75 4.95 -22.40
N ARG A 75 6.02 3.85 -22.59
CA ARG A 75 4.65 3.66 -22.13
C ARG A 75 4.62 2.57 -21.06
N GLY A 76 4.67 2.97 -19.79
CA GLY A 76 4.59 2.05 -18.67
C GLY A 76 3.21 1.40 -18.55
N ALA A 77 3.15 0.19 -17.99
CA ALA A 77 1.94 -0.62 -17.98
C ALA A 77 0.78 0.03 -17.22
N GLN A 78 1.07 0.73 -16.11
CA GLN A 78 0.04 1.38 -15.30
C GLN A 78 -0.49 2.65 -15.96
N PHE A 79 0.39 3.41 -16.62
CA PHE A 79 -0.03 4.56 -17.42
C PHE A 79 -0.89 4.12 -18.61
N GLU A 80 -0.50 3.06 -19.32
CA GLU A 80 -1.30 2.48 -20.41
C GLU A 80 -2.68 1.98 -19.95
N GLN A 81 -2.73 1.34 -18.78
CA GLN A 81 -4.01 0.93 -18.19
C GLN A 81 -4.88 2.16 -17.87
N ALA A 82 -4.30 3.23 -17.32
CA ALA A 82 -5.01 4.47 -17.02
C ALA A 82 -5.54 5.15 -18.29
N VAL A 83 -4.75 5.21 -19.37
CA VAL A 83 -5.18 5.73 -20.68
C VAL A 83 -6.38 4.93 -21.19
N ARG A 84 -6.28 3.59 -21.25
CA ARG A 84 -7.38 2.74 -21.73
C ARG A 84 -8.65 2.92 -20.91
N TYR A 85 -8.52 2.96 -19.58
CA TYR A 85 -9.64 3.19 -18.70
C TYR A 85 -10.26 4.58 -18.92
N TYR A 86 -9.45 5.64 -19.02
CA TYR A 86 -9.92 7.00 -19.25
C TYR A 86 -10.73 7.12 -20.55
N HIS A 87 -10.22 6.55 -21.64
CA HIS A 87 -10.92 6.55 -22.93
C HIS A 87 -12.17 5.67 -22.96
N GLY A 88 -12.20 4.59 -22.15
CA GLY A 88 -13.36 3.70 -22.06
C GLY A 88 -14.46 4.18 -21.12
N ALA A 89 -14.11 4.88 -20.04
CA ALA A 89 -15.03 5.28 -18.97
C ALA A 89 -15.66 6.67 -19.17
N TYR A 90 -14.98 7.55 -19.90
CA TYR A 90 -15.43 8.94 -20.08
C TYR A 90 -15.88 9.22 -21.52
N ARG A 91 -16.68 10.27 -21.69
CA ARG A 91 -17.12 10.75 -23.00
C ARG A 91 -16.18 11.84 -23.52
N PRO A 92 -16.03 11.98 -24.86
CA PRO A 92 -15.26 13.07 -25.46
C PRO A 92 -15.72 14.47 -25.02
N PRO A 93 -14.83 15.50 -25.06
CA PRO A 93 -13.46 15.45 -25.57
C PRO A 93 -12.46 14.90 -24.55
N PHE A 94 -11.55 14.05 -25.02
CA PHE A 94 -10.49 13.47 -24.19
C PHE A 94 -9.29 14.41 -24.09
N MET A 95 -8.64 14.41 -22.93
CA MET A 95 -7.24 14.85 -22.80
C MET A 95 -6.36 14.07 -23.78
N SER A 96 -5.30 14.69 -24.29
CA SER A 96 -4.23 13.93 -24.95
C SER A 96 -3.49 13.06 -23.92
N ASP A 97 -2.83 11.99 -24.36
CA ASP A 97 -2.01 11.14 -23.48
C ASP A 97 -1.01 11.99 -22.66
N GLY A 98 -0.42 13.03 -23.26
CA GLY A 98 0.49 13.95 -22.55
C GLY A 98 -0.21 14.80 -21.49
N GLN A 99 -1.42 15.28 -21.75
CA GLN A 99 -2.23 16.00 -20.74
C GLN A 99 -2.65 15.07 -19.60
N LEU A 100 -3.02 13.82 -19.92
CA LEU A 100 -3.37 12.82 -18.92
C LEU A 100 -2.14 12.43 -18.07
N ALA A 101 -0.99 12.23 -18.69
CA ALA A 101 0.27 11.97 -17.99
C ALA A 101 0.62 13.10 -17.02
N LEU A 102 0.51 14.36 -17.47
CA LEU A 102 0.78 15.53 -16.63
C LEU A 102 -0.21 15.63 -15.45
N ALA A 103 -1.49 15.33 -15.69
CA ALA A 103 -2.49 15.31 -14.63
C ALA A 103 -2.17 14.24 -13.57
N ILE A 104 -1.80 13.03 -13.99
CA ILE A 104 -1.40 11.96 -13.07
C ILE A 104 -0.13 12.35 -12.30
N ALA A 105 0.88 12.90 -12.98
CA ALA A 105 2.16 13.26 -12.37
C ALA A 105 2.08 14.38 -11.32
N THR A 106 1.04 15.23 -11.39
CA THR A 106 0.84 16.37 -10.49
C THR A 106 -0.18 16.10 -9.39
N ALA A 107 -1.08 15.13 -9.57
CA ALA A 107 -2.13 14.79 -8.61
C ALA A 107 -1.72 13.76 -7.54
N TYR A 108 -0.78 12.88 -7.88
CA TYR A 108 -0.24 11.82 -7.02
C TYR A 108 1.27 11.98 -6.97
#